data_AF-A0A7W4GF47-F1
#
_entry.id   AF-A0A7W4GF47-F1
#
_cell.length_a   1.000
_cell.length_b   1.000
_cell.length_c   1.000
_cell.angle_alpha   90.00
_cell.angle_beta   90.00
_cell.angle_gamma   90.00
#
_symmetry.space_group_name_H-M   'P 1'
#
loop_
_entity.id
_entity.type
_entity.pdbx_description
1 polymer ?
#
loop_
_entity_poly.entity_id
_entity_poly.type
_entity_poly.pdbx_seq_one_letter_code
_entity_poly.pdbx_strand_id
1 'polypeptide(L)'
;MKLLSSLLVCTLGGIVSMLAEADDAQLGHLVELSITHNDNSIGLSCLPRTEAAGETADWVIECNRLAYQYLISQTGAGIEFNRQVNKKPFGMAADFMAKTLMSDPSGFKAVNIAQEFEFTHNKT
;
A
#
# COMPACT_ATOMS: atom_id res chain seq x y z
N MET A 1 40.81 -50.80 -22.56
CA MET A 1 41.80 -50.08 -21.72
C MET A 1 42.67 -49.19 -22.60
N LYS A 2 42.48 -47.87 -22.53
CA LYS A 2 43.52 -46.83 -22.54
C LYS A 2 42.84 -45.46 -22.47
N LEU A 3 43.22 -44.70 -21.45
CA LEU A 3 42.79 -43.35 -21.12
C LEU A 3 43.41 -42.35 -22.09
N LEU A 4 42.64 -41.33 -22.47
CA LEU A 4 43.17 -40.02 -22.89
C LEU A 4 42.35 -38.92 -22.22
N SER A 5 42.91 -38.37 -21.17
CA SER A 5 42.54 -37.10 -20.57
C SER A 5 43.00 -35.95 -21.46
N SER A 6 42.20 -34.89 -21.60
CA SER A 6 42.65 -33.48 -21.48
C SER A 6 41.51 -32.48 -21.77
N LEU A 7 41.17 -31.75 -20.70
CA LEU A 7 40.98 -30.29 -20.62
C LEU A 7 40.01 -29.59 -21.60
N LEU A 8 38.83 -29.22 -21.09
CA LEU A 8 38.05 -28.10 -21.63
C LEU A 8 37.71 -27.12 -20.49
N VAL A 9 38.59 -26.12 -20.36
CA VAL A 9 38.37 -24.71 -19.97
C VAL A 9 37.05 -24.37 -19.26
N CYS A 10 37.10 -24.15 -17.94
CA CYS A 10 36.12 -23.34 -17.21
C CYS A 10 36.52 -21.86 -17.31
N THR A 11 36.06 -21.16 -18.34
CA THR A 11 36.11 -19.69 -18.37
C THR A 11 35.03 -19.12 -17.45
N LEU A 12 35.47 -18.42 -16.41
CA LEU A 12 34.72 -17.37 -15.75
C LEU A 12 34.09 -16.42 -16.79
N GLY A 13 32.82 -16.06 -16.61
CA GLY A 13 32.28 -14.88 -17.26
C GLY A 13 30.76 -14.87 -17.39
N GLY A 14 30.09 -14.14 -16.50
CA GLY A 14 28.85 -13.45 -16.84
C GLY A 14 27.55 -14.17 -16.54
N ILE A 15 27.19 -14.23 -15.26
CA ILE A 15 25.78 -14.16 -14.88
C ILE A 15 25.23 -12.80 -15.30
N VAL A 16 24.29 -12.75 -16.24
CA VAL A 16 23.35 -11.64 -16.34
C VAL A 16 21.96 -12.24 -16.49
N SER A 17 21.40 -12.64 -15.36
CA SER A 17 19.96 -12.67 -15.16
C SER A 17 19.48 -11.22 -15.22
N MET A 18 18.91 -10.78 -16.34
CA MET A 18 18.10 -9.56 -16.36
C MET A 18 16.66 -9.94 -15.96
N LEU A 19 16.46 -10.09 -14.65
CA LEU A 19 15.17 -9.83 -14.04
C LEU A 19 15.12 -8.34 -13.72
N ALA A 20 14.22 -7.62 -14.37
CA ALA A 20 13.73 -6.33 -13.91
C ALA A 20 12.22 -6.25 -14.21
N GLU A 21 11.46 -7.20 -13.65
CA GLU A 21 10.07 -6.93 -13.26
C GLU A 21 10.12 -6.43 -11.83
N ALA A 22 10.40 -5.14 -11.67
CA ALA A 22 10.36 -4.45 -10.39
C ALA A 22 9.24 -3.42 -10.47
N ASP A 23 7.98 -3.85 -10.32
CA ASP A 23 6.90 -2.92 -9.95
C ASP A 23 5.63 -3.59 -9.37
N ASP A 24 5.77 -4.66 -8.57
CA ASP A 24 4.59 -5.21 -7.86
C ASP A 24 4.90 -5.89 -6.51
N ALA A 25 6.15 -5.90 -6.05
CA ALA A 25 6.56 -6.71 -4.90
C ALA A 25 7.05 -5.86 -3.72
N GLN A 26 6.17 -5.06 -3.10
CA GLN A 26 6.27 -4.67 -1.66
C GLN A 26 5.21 -3.68 -1.14
N LEU A 27 4.24 -3.24 -1.94
CA LEU A 27 3.34 -2.15 -1.57
C LEU A 27 2.61 -2.36 -0.21
N GLY A 28 2.22 -3.59 0.16
CA GLY A 28 1.56 -3.89 1.46
C GLY A 28 2.45 -3.77 2.71
N HIS A 29 3.76 -3.56 2.57
CA HIS A 29 4.70 -3.48 3.70
C HIS A 29 4.95 -2.05 4.19
N LEU A 30 4.48 -1.03 3.47
CA LEU A 30 4.77 0.36 3.81
C LEU A 30 3.92 0.89 4.96
N VAL A 31 2.72 0.33 5.15
CA VAL A 31 1.71 0.89 6.05
C VAL A 31 1.10 -0.13 6.99
N GLU A 32 0.60 0.39 8.10
CA GLU A 32 -0.32 -0.28 9.00
C GLU A 32 -1.71 0.35 8.85
N LEU A 33 -2.67 -0.43 8.35
CA LEU A 33 -4.08 -0.03 8.26
C LEU A 33 -4.85 -0.67 9.42
N SER A 34 -5.42 0.18 10.26
CA SER A 34 -6.29 -0.16 11.37
C SER A 34 -7.75 0.13 11.01
N ILE A 35 -8.63 -0.82 11.34
CA ILE A 35 -10.06 -0.77 11.04
C ILE A 35 -10.82 -0.91 12.35
N THR A 36 -11.72 0.04 12.60
CA THR A 36 -12.63 0.02 13.76
C THR A 36 -14.06 -0.10 13.23
N HIS A 37 -14.79 -1.10 13.72
CA HIS A 37 -16.21 -1.26 13.42
C HIS A 37 -17.04 -0.69 14.55
N ASN A 38 -17.95 0.22 14.20
CA ASN A 38 -18.98 0.72 15.09
C ASN A 38 -20.36 0.27 14.57
N ASP A 39 -21.41 0.58 15.34
CA ASP A 39 -22.77 0.16 15.01
C ASP A 39 -23.25 0.66 13.65
N ASN A 40 -22.83 1.86 13.21
CA ASN A 40 -23.27 2.48 11.96
C ASN A 40 -22.11 3.13 11.17
N SER A 41 -20.87 2.83 11.53
CA SER A 41 -19.70 3.40 10.85
C SER A 41 -18.51 2.45 10.86
N ILE A 42 -17.63 2.63 9.88
CA ILE A 42 -16.31 2.02 9.85
C ILE A 42 -15.28 3.15 9.92
N GLY A 43 -14.49 3.14 10.99
CA GLY A 43 -13.31 3.98 11.14
C GLY A 43 -12.09 3.33 10.48
N LEU A 44 -11.39 4.11 9.66
CA LEU A 44 -10.12 3.74 9.04
C LEU A 44 -9.02 4.64 9.60
N SER A 45 -7.90 4.06 9.99
CA SER A 45 -6.68 4.79 10.34
C SER A 45 -5.49 4.12 9.71
N CYS A 46 -4.60 4.88 9.10
CA CYS A 46 -3.46 4.35 8.37
C CYS A 46 -2.22 5.17 8.66
N LEU A 47 -1.10 4.49 8.89
CA LEU A 47 0.19 5.10 9.20
C LEU A 47 1.34 4.38 8.50
N PRO A 48 2.45 5.06 8.20
CA PRO A 48 3.66 4.41 7.72
C PRO A 48 4.25 3.50 8.82
N ARG A 49 4.79 2.34 8.44
CA ARG A 49 5.40 1.39 9.40
C ARG A 49 6.77 1.82 9.92
N THR A 50 7.46 2.67 9.18
CA THR A 50 8.81 3.14 9.51
C THR A 50 8.91 4.63 9.25
N GLU A 51 9.87 5.28 9.90
CA GLU A 51 10.16 6.70 9.66
C GLU A 51 10.51 6.95 8.19
N ALA A 52 11.36 6.10 7.59
CA ALA A 52 11.73 6.18 6.18
C ALA A 52 10.53 6.04 5.23
N ALA A 53 9.58 5.14 5.54
CA ALA A 53 8.35 5.04 4.75
C ALA A 53 7.53 6.33 4.85
N GLY A 54 7.49 6.94 6.04
CA GLY A 54 6.74 8.18 6.32
C GLY A 54 7.21 9.41 5.55
N GLU A 55 8.46 9.41 5.06
CA GLU A 55 9.05 10.49 4.27
C GLU A 55 8.67 10.43 2.78
N THR A 56 7.92 9.42 2.34
CA THR A 56 7.55 9.23 0.92
C THR A 56 6.06 9.43 0.70
N ALA A 57 5.62 9.83 -0.50
CA ALA A 57 4.18 9.84 -0.80
C ALA A 57 3.58 8.43 -0.97
N ASP A 58 4.43 7.41 -1.14
CA ASP A 58 4.03 6.04 -1.48
C ASP A 58 3.15 5.41 -0.39
N TRP A 59 3.44 5.69 0.89
CA TRP A 59 2.61 5.18 1.99
C TRP A 59 1.19 5.76 1.95
N VAL A 60 1.01 7.00 1.50
CA VAL A 60 -0.32 7.63 1.35
C VAL A 60 -1.09 7.01 0.19
N ILE A 61 -0.41 6.70 -0.91
CA ILE A 61 -0.98 5.99 -2.06
C ILE A 61 -1.45 4.61 -1.61
N GLU A 62 -0.61 3.89 -0.88
CA GLU A 62 -0.91 2.57 -0.38
C GLU A 62 -2.07 2.55 0.61
N CYS A 63 -2.12 3.51 1.54
CA CYS A 63 -3.26 3.65 2.45
C CYS A 63 -4.58 3.81 1.69
N ASN A 64 -4.63 4.67 0.67
CA ASN A 64 -5.84 4.83 -0.13
C ASN A 64 -6.21 3.55 -0.89
N ARG A 65 -5.21 2.84 -1.44
CA ARG A 65 -5.42 1.57 -2.14
C ARG A 65 -6.03 0.51 -1.22
N LEU A 66 -5.42 0.27 -0.05
CA LEU A 66 -5.88 -0.73 0.92
C LEU A 66 -7.26 -0.38 1.50
N ALA A 67 -7.45 0.88 1.88
CA ALA A 67 -8.75 1.36 2.36
C ALA A 67 -9.85 1.19 1.31
N TYR A 68 -9.56 1.50 0.04
CA TYR A 68 -10.53 1.36 -1.03
C TYR A 68 -10.91 -0.10 -1.26
N GLN A 69 -9.92 -1.00 -1.32
CA GLN A 69 -10.16 -2.44 -1.45
C GLN A 69 -11.03 -2.98 -0.32
N TYR A 70 -10.74 -2.58 0.92
CA TYR A 70 -11.52 -2.96 2.08
C TYR A 70 -12.97 -2.44 2.01
N LEU A 71 -13.18 -1.15 1.72
CA LEU A 71 -14.53 -0.58 1.63
C LEU A 71 -15.34 -1.22 0.50
N ILE A 72 -14.72 -1.48 -0.66
CA ILE A 72 -15.39 -2.19 -1.76
C ILE A 72 -15.76 -3.62 -1.37
N SER A 73 -14.92 -4.34 -0.62
CA SER A 73 -15.29 -5.67 -0.13
C SER A 73 -16.47 -5.63 0.84
N GLN A 74 -16.58 -4.58 1.66
CA GLN A 74 -17.74 -4.38 2.53
C GLN A 74 -19.02 -4.12 1.72
N THR A 75 -18.95 -3.33 0.65
CA THR A 75 -20.08 -3.16 -0.27
C THR A 75 -20.46 -4.47 -0.95
N GLY A 76 -19.48 -5.29 -1.35
CA GLY A 76 -19.73 -6.65 -1.85
C GLY A 76 -20.38 -7.59 -0.83
N ALA A 77 -20.22 -7.30 0.47
CA ALA A 77 -20.85 -8.03 1.57
C ALA A 77 -22.21 -7.44 2.00
N GLY A 78 -22.72 -6.41 1.31
CA GLY A 78 -24.04 -5.82 1.56
C GLY A 78 -24.05 -4.57 2.42
N ILE A 79 -22.90 -3.98 2.75
CA ILE A 79 -22.84 -2.67 3.44
C ILE A 79 -23.10 -1.54 2.45
N GLU A 80 -24.12 -0.73 2.73
CA GLU A 80 -24.48 0.46 1.96
C GLU A 80 -23.99 1.73 2.67
N PHE A 81 -22.86 2.26 2.20
CA PHE A 81 -22.29 3.51 2.73
C PHE A 81 -23.14 4.73 2.34
N ASN A 82 -23.29 5.67 3.28
CA ASN A 82 -24.05 6.92 3.07
C ASN A 82 -23.41 7.83 2.00
N ARG A 83 -22.13 7.59 1.67
CA ARG A 83 -21.40 8.29 0.62
C ARG A 83 -20.78 7.30 -0.35
N GLN A 84 -20.58 7.74 -1.60
CA GLN A 84 -19.89 6.94 -2.59
C GLN A 84 -18.44 6.64 -2.16
N VAL A 85 -18.09 5.37 -2.16
CA VAL A 85 -16.70 4.91 -1.97
C VAL A 85 -15.92 5.17 -3.26
N ASN A 86 -14.95 6.09 -3.19
CA ASN A 86 -14.08 6.43 -4.32
C ASN A 86 -12.64 5.93 -4.07
N LYS A 87 -11.79 5.98 -5.11
CA LYS A 87 -10.40 5.48 -5.07
C LYS A 87 -9.47 6.24 -4.11
N LYS A 88 -9.93 7.32 -3.47
CA LYS A 88 -9.22 8.10 -2.46
C LYS A 88 -10.02 8.22 -1.16
N PRO A 89 -10.15 7.12 -0.39
CA PRO A 89 -10.94 7.12 0.84
C PRO A 89 -10.56 8.21 1.86
N PHE A 90 -9.27 8.54 1.96
CA PHE A 90 -8.78 9.56 2.90
C PHE A 90 -8.87 11.00 2.35
N GLY A 91 -9.34 11.16 1.11
CA GLY A 91 -9.72 12.43 0.50
C GLY A 91 -8.59 13.47 0.45
N MET A 92 -8.98 14.75 0.58
CA MET A 92 -8.08 15.89 0.42
C MET A 92 -6.96 15.93 1.46
N ALA A 93 -7.17 15.36 2.66
CA ALA A 93 -6.13 15.31 3.69
C ALA A 93 -4.94 14.45 3.25
N ALA A 94 -5.21 13.27 2.66
CA ALA A 94 -4.18 12.44 2.05
C ALA A 94 -3.53 13.13 0.84
N ASP A 95 -4.31 13.78 -0.02
CA ASP A 95 -3.74 14.49 -1.18
C ASP A 95 -2.81 15.64 -0.77
N PHE A 96 -3.17 16.39 0.28
CA PHE A 96 -2.30 17.43 0.85
C PHE A 96 -1.01 16.81 1.39
N MET A 97 -1.14 15.74 2.17
CA MET A 97 -0.01 15.04 2.77
C MET A 97 0.98 14.52 1.74
N ALA A 98 0.49 13.82 0.71
CA ALA A 98 1.31 13.31 -0.38
C ALA A 98 2.07 14.45 -1.09
N LYS A 99 1.39 15.57 -1.38
CA LYS A 99 2.02 16.74 -2.02
C LYS A 99 3.11 17.36 -1.15
N THR A 100 2.88 17.47 0.16
CA THR A 100 3.86 18.01 1.10
C THR A 100 5.08 17.10 1.19
N LEU A 101 4.89 15.78 1.29
CA LEU A 101 5.97 14.81 1.30
C LEU A 101 6.80 14.82 0.01
N MET A 102 6.16 15.01 -1.15
CA MET A 102 6.89 15.17 -2.41
C MET A 102 7.72 16.47 -2.49
N SER A 103 7.32 17.51 -1.75
CA SER A 103 7.94 18.84 -1.82
C SER A 103 9.03 19.04 -0.76
N ASP A 104 8.82 18.50 0.44
CA ASP A 104 9.76 18.55 1.56
C ASP A 104 9.64 17.28 2.43
N PRO A 105 10.23 16.16 1.98
CA PRO A 105 10.12 14.87 2.66
C PRO A 105 10.75 14.87 4.06
N SER A 106 11.80 15.66 4.27
CA SER A 106 12.54 15.74 5.55
C SER A 106 11.93 16.71 6.56
N GLY A 107 11.22 17.74 6.12
CA GLY A 107 10.64 18.77 6.98
C GLY A 107 9.23 18.46 7.48
N PHE A 108 8.59 17.40 6.96
CA PHE A 108 7.21 17.07 7.26
C PHE A 108 7.04 15.63 7.75
N LYS A 109 6.69 15.47 9.03
CA LYS A 109 6.44 14.17 9.67
C LYS A 109 4.95 13.91 9.82
N ALA A 110 4.29 13.53 8.73
CA ALA A 110 2.96 12.96 8.85
C ALA A 110 3.04 11.50 9.29
N VAL A 111 2.37 11.19 10.40
CA VAL A 111 2.43 9.86 11.02
C VAL A 111 1.09 9.12 10.97
N ASN A 112 0.02 9.75 10.47
CA ASN A 112 -1.31 9.14 10.44
C ASN A 112 -2.26 9.87 9.48
N ILE A 113 -3.12 9.11 8.80
CA ILE A 113 -4.37 9.60 8.20
C ILE A 113 -5.55 8.76 8.68
N ALA A 114 -6.67 9.42 8.98
CA ALA A 114 -7.87 8.76 9.46
C ALA A 114 -9.11 9.26 8.73
N GLN A 115 -10.11 8.40 8.61
CA GLN A 115 -11.39 8.71 7.99
C GLN A 115 -12.48 7.77 8.51
N GLU A 116 -13.69 8.29 8.69
CA GLU A 116 -14.86 7.49 9.04
C GLU A 116 -15.84 7.37 7.86
N PHE A 117 -16.42 6.19 7.71
CA PHE A 117 -17.43 5.86 6.70
C PHE A 117 -18.71 5.38 7.37
N GLU A 118 -19.72 6.26 7.40
CA GLU A 118 -21.05 5.92 7.88
C GLU A 118 -21.80 5.05 6.86
N PHE A 119 -22.60 4.13 7.38
CA PHE A 119 -23.49 3.28 6.61
C PHE A 119 -24.80 3.08 7.36
N THR A 120 -25.87 2.78 6.62
CA THR A 120 -27.17 2.50 7.20
C THR A 120 -27.41 1.00 7.18
N HIS A 121 -27.78 0.41 8.32
CA HIS A 121 -28.33 -0.95 8.33
C HIS A 121 -29.74 -0.88 7.76
N ASN A 122 -29.94 -1.49 6.59
CA ASN A 122 -31.30 -1.81 6.17
C ASN A 122 -31.82 -2.87 7.16
N LYS A 123 -32.67 -2.44 8.10
CA LYS A 123 -33.42 -3.37 8.95
C LYS A 123 -34.31 -4.21 8.04
N THR A 124 -33.90 -5.44 7.77
CA THR A 124 -34.79 -6.49 7.25
C THR A 124 -35.92 -6.77 8.23
#